data_AF-A0A3S0CGJ7-F1
#
_entry.id   AF-A0A3S0CGJ7-F1
#
_cell.length_a   1.000
_cell.length_b   1.000
_cell.length_c   1.000
_cell.angle_alpha   90.00
_cell.angle_beta   90.00
_cell.angle_gamma   90.00
#
_symmetry.space_group_name_H-M   'P 1'
#
loop_
_entity.id
_entity.type
_entity.pdbx_description
1 polymer ?
#
loop_
_entity_poly.entity_id
_entity_poly.type
_entity_poly.pdbx_seq_one_letter_code
_entity_poly.pdbx_strand_id
1 'polypeptide(L)'
;MSTSPENLVPAALIAENKSDPIRRIALALNTLNSEERAHNLGQVITAIREDDTDRLAVNRPDDIVAAAAVGEGWESRVPVPVGESGTLFRIFSYFDEDEYQTWHSWPHRTFLRTGTLRTRPITPAAEIYRLPQAELLKVDNGTSQYATAAVLCGDSERLANAPYRLQQTYDIYDSWLGNGRQLDWSAPLIEDETIRLQAEAMARLALGKGLDFEVRHSEDVPLGIAFGLISLDEAAQRFPSVIGHESNRIVEMRRGLELYKNGVAIDSPDHRVVQALTLLALAQEKPITVTNLGCVAKSWPLFYDFVSFLKAQ
;
A
#
# COMPACT_ATOMS: atom_id res chain seq x y z
N MET A 1 -21.26 31.48 3.26
CA MET A 1 -20.21 31.10 4.22
C MET A 1 -19.72 29.72 3.80
N SER A 2 -18.50 29.64 3.28
CA SER A 2 -17.87 28.39 2.87
C SER A 2 -17.52 27.62 4.14
N THR A 3 -18.31 26.61 4.50
CA THR A 3 -17.93 25.68 5.56
C THR A 3 -16.64 24.99 5.11
N SER A 4 -15.60 25.07 5.93
CA SER A 4 -14.44 24.19 5.87
C SER A 4 -14.87 22.76 5.56
N PRO A 5 -14.12 21.98 4.77
CA PRO A 5 -14.38 20.55 4.67
C PRO A 5 -14.46 20.00 6.10
N GLU A 6 -15.63 19.46 6.43
CA GLU A 6 -15.88 18.87 7.73
C GLU A 6 -14.89 17.69 7.86
N ASN A 7 -14.01 17.73 8.85
CA ASN A 7 -13.25 16.55 9.28
C ASN A 7 -14.24 15.56 9.91
N LEU A 8 -15.01 14.88 9.06
CA LEU A 8 -16.10 13.97 9.44
C LEU A 8 -15.58 12.71 10.13
N VAL A 9 -14.31 12.38 9.90
CA VAL A 9 -13.66 11.19 10.45
C VAL A 9 -12.45 11.61 11.30
N PRO A 10 -12.39 11.21 12.58
CA PRO A 10 -11.23 11.42 13.43
C PRO A 10 -9.94 10.93 12.76
N ALA A 11 -8.87 11.73 12.80
CA ALA A 11 -7.57 11.36 12.21
C ALA A 11 -7.02 10.04 12.76
N ALA A 12 -7.23 9.78 14.06
CA ALA A 12 -6.84 8.53 14.70
C ALA A 12 -7.52 7.28 14.12
N LEU A 13 -8.57 7.40 13.31
CA LEU A 13 -9.24 6.27 12.65
C LEU A 13 -8.76 6.06 11.21
N ILE A 14 -7.93 6.95 10.67
CA ILE A 14 -7.36 6.83 9.33
C ILE A 14 -5.99 6.19 9.44
N ALA A 15 -5.75 5.17 8.63
CA ALA A 15 -4.47 4.47 8.64
C ALA A 15 -3.38 5.31 7.96
N GLU A 16 -2.15 5.09 8.39
CA GLU A 16 -0.95 5.63 7.75
C GLU A 16 -0.74 5.05 6.34
N ASN A 17 -0.12 5.83 5.46
CA ASN A 17 0.24 5.41 4.11
C ASN A 17 1.37 4.39 4.16
N LYS A 18 1.01 3.13 3.99
CA LYS A 18 1.93 2.00 4.04
C LYS A 18 3.06 2.00 3.02
N SER A 19 2.97 2.80 1.96
CA SER A 19 4.02 2.90 0.94
C SER A 19 5.08 3.95 1.27
N ASP A 20 4.76 4.91 2.15
CA ASP A 20 5.68 5.99 2.52
C ASP A 20 6.94 5.48 3.25
N PRO A 21 6.84 4.63 4.30
CA PRO A 21 8.01 4.06 4.97
C PRO A 21 8.97 3.34 4.01
N ILE A 22 8.41 2.57 3.07
CA ILE A 22 9.19 1.79 2.09
C ILE A 22 10.03 2.72 1.22
N ARG A 23 9.41 3.80 0.72
CA ARG A 23 10.09 4.80 -0.11
C ARG A 23 11.15 5.54 0.69
N ARG A 24 10.86 5.94 1.93
CA ARG A 24 11.84 6.62 2.80
C ARG A 24 13.05 5.74 3.09
N ILE A 25 12.86 4.46 3.42
CA ILE A 25 13.98 3.51 3.59
C ILE A 25 14.79 3.41 2.30
N ALA A 26 14.14 3.21 1.15
CA ALA A 26 14.83 3.13 -0.14
C ALA A 26 15.63 4.40 -0.48
N LEU A 27 15.08 5.59 -0.22
CA LEU A 27 15.80 6.86 -0.42
C LEU A 27 16.96 7.01 0.56
N ALA A 28 16.78 6.63 1.83
CA ALA A 28 17.87 6.63 2.81
C ALA A 28 19.02 5.72 2.36
N LEU A 29 18.72 4.54 1.79
CA LEU A 29 19.73 3.62 1.23
C LEU A 29 20.56 4.22 0.09
N ASN A 30 20.00 5.17 -0.66
CA ASN A 30 20.74 5.89 -1.71
C ASN A 30 21.74 6.94 -1.17
N THR A 31 21.85 7.09 0.16
CA THR A 31 22.85 7.96 0.77
C THR A 31 24.24 7.34 0.60
N LEU A 32 25.14 8.07 -0.10
CA LEU A 32 26.47 7.56 -0.46
C LEU A 32 27.40 7.41 0.74
N ASN A 33 27.36 8.36 1.68
CA ASN A 33 28.15 8.29 2.90
C ASN A 33 27.52 7.25 3.85
N SER A 34 28.31 6.28 4.30
CA SER A 34 27.82 5.17 5.13
C SER A 34 27.34 5.61 6.53
N GLU A 35 27.99 6.60 7.13
CA GLU A 35 27.59 7.13 8.45
C GLU A 35 26.29 7.91 8.34
N GLU A 36 26.17 8.75 7.31
CA GLU A 36 24.95 9.50 6.99
C GLU A 36 23.81 8.55 6.62
N ARG A 37 24.07 7.50 5.84
CA ARG A 37 23.09 6.46 5.52
C ARG A 37 22.57 5.76 6.78
N ALA A 38 23.48 5.35 7.67
CA ALA A 38 23.10 4.72 8.93
C ALA A 38 22.28 5.67 9.82
N HIS A 39 22.63 6.96 9.84
CA HIS A 39 21.87 7.99 10.54
C HIS A 39 20.46 8.17 9.95
N ASN A 40 20.35 8.36 8.63
CA ASN A 40 19.08 8.55 7.93
C ASN A 40 18.16 7.33 8.10
N LEU A 41 18.69 6.11 7.93
CA LEU A 41 17.95 4.88 8.21
C LEU A 41 17.47 4.83 9.65
N GLY A 42 18.35 5.15 10.62
CA GLY A 42 18.00 5.20 12.03
C GLY A 42 16.83 6.15 12.29
N GLN A 43 16.83 7.35 11.70
CA GLN A 43 15.74 8.31 11.82
C GLN A 43 14.42 7.79 11.23
N VAL A 44 14.45 7.18 10.05
CA VAL A 44 13.24 6.60 9.43
C VAL A 44 12.69 5.44 10.29
N ILE A 45 13.55 4.53 10.76
CA ILE A 45 13.16 3.40 11.61
C ILE A 45 12.57 3.92 12.93
N THR A 46 13.18 4.94 13.51
CA THR A 46 12.67 5.62 14.70
C THR A 46 11.31 6.25 14.43
N ALA A 47 11.09 6.95 13.32
CA ALA A 47 9.78 7.50 12.96
C ALA A 47 8.71 6.41 12.77
N ILE A 48 9.10 5.25 12.25
CA ILE A 48 8.20 4.08 12.13
C ILE A 48 7.85 3.49 13.52
N ARG A 49 8.76 3.57 14.50
CA ARG A 49 8.64 2.91 15.82
C ARG A 49 8.19 3.82 16.97
N GLU A 50 8.59 5.09 17.01
CA GLU A 50 8.32 5.98 18.17
C GLU A 50 6.84 6.32 18.29
N ASP A 51 6.13 6.27 17.17
CA ASP A 51 4.68 6.38 17.13
C ASP A 51 3.96 5.07 17.58
N ASP A 52 4.71 4.09 18.13
CA ASP A 52 4.16 2.95 18.89
C ASP A 52 4.03 3.19 20.39
N THR A 53 4.63 4.26 20.93
CA THR A 53 4.67 4.49 22.39
C THR A 53 3.33 4.93 22.99
N ASP A 54 2.37 5.36 22.17
CA ASP A 54 0.98 5.60 22.54
C ASP A 54 0.04 4.59 21.85
N ARG A 55 -0.20 3.42 22.48
CA ARG A 55 -1.25 2.42 22.14
C ARG A 55 -1.27 1.84 20.70
N LEU A 56 -0.36 2.20 19.79
CA LEU A 56 -0.49 1.98 18.33
C LEU A 56 0.37 0.85 17.73
N ALA A 57 1.24 0.17 18.48
CA ALA A 57 2.03 -0.97 17.98
C ALA A 57 1.21 -2.13 17.39
N VAL A 58 -0.06 -2.26 17.79
CA VAL A 58 -1.00 -3.29 17.31
C VAL A 58 -1.81 -2.79 16.09
N ASN A 59 -1.63 -1.52 15.69
CA ASN A 59 -2.53 -0.80 14.79
C ASN A 59 -1.86 -0.26 13.51
N ARG A 60 -0.67 -0.76 13.13
CA ARG A 60 0.00 -0.38 11.88
C ARG A 60 -0.20 -1.43 10.79
N PRO A 61 -0.31 -1.02 9.51
CA PRO A 61 -0.28 -1.97 8.39
C PRO A 61 0.98 -2.83 8.39
N ASP A 62 0.85 -4.12 8.06
CA ASP A 62 1.97 -5.09 8.02
C ASP A 62 3.18 -4.60 7.21
N ASP A 63 2.91 -3.89 6.10
CA ASP A 63 3.93 -3.34 5.20
C ASP A 63 4.84 -2.30 5.90
N ILE A 64 4.29 -1.53 6.87
CA ILE A 64 5.05 -0.53 7.65
C ILE A 64 6.01 -1.22 8.62
N VAL A 65 5.50 -2.21 9.36
CA VAL A 65 6.29 -2.99 10.32
C VAL A 65 7.43 -3.71 9.61
N ALA A 66 7.15 -4.33 8.46
CA ALA A 66 8.16 -5.02 7.69
C ALA A 66 9.18 -4.05 7.06
N ALA A 67 8.81 -2.80 6.74
CA ALA A 67 9.76 -1.80 6.23
C ALA A 67 10.86 -1.45 7.26
N ALA A 68 10.49 -1.28 8.53
CA ALA A 68 11.48 -1.06 9.60
C ALA A 68 12.45 -2.24 9.73
N ALA A 69 11.91 -3.47 9.70
CA ALA A 69 12.72 -4.67 9.79
C ALA A 69 13.69 -4.84 8.60
N VAL A 70 13.29 -4.41 7.39
CA VAL A 70 14.19 -4.32 6.24
C VAL A 70 15.30 -3.31 6.48
N GLY A 71 14.97 -2.10 6.94
CA GLY A 71 15.94 -1.05 7.24
C GLY A 71 17.01 -1.49 8.25
N GLU A 72 16.59 -2.17 9.33
CA GLU A 72 17.48 -2.72 10.36
C GLU A 72 18.38 -3.83 9.82
N GLY A 73 17.82 -4.70 8.97
CA GLY A 73 18.52 -5.85 8.42
C GLY A 73 19.49 -5.49 7.29
N TRP A 74 19.33 -4.35 6.61
CA TRP A 74 19.95 -4.08 5.32
C TRP A 74 21.48 -4.19 5.32
N GLU A 75 22.14 -3.51 6.27
CA GLU A 75 23.61 -3.48 6.40
C GLU A 75 24.17 -4.79 6.95
N SER A 76 23.41 -5.44 7.84
CA SER A 76 23.84 -6.68 8.49
C SER A 76 23.96 -7.86 7.53
N ARG A 77 23.31 -7.79 6.36
CA ARG A 77 23.21 -8.87 5.35
C ARG A 77 22.68 -10.20 5.89
N VAL A 78 22.15 -10.20 7.13
CA VAL A 78 21.30 -11.26 7.68
C VAL A 78 20.08 -11.38 6.77
N PRO A 79 19.46 -12.57 6.65
CA PRO A 79 18.26 -12.69 5.83
C PRO A 79 17.24 -11.58 6.14
N VAL A 80 16.85 -10.84 5.10
CA VAL A 80 16.09 -9.60 5.21
C VAL A 80 14.59 -9.94 5.31
N PRO A 81 13.92 -9.60 6.42
CA PRO A 81 12.52 -9.93 6.62
C PRO A 81 11.60 -9.01 5.81
N VAL A 82 11.04 -9.53 4.72
CA VAL A 82 10.03 -8.81 3.89
C VAL A 82 8.60 -9.24 4.20
N GLY A 83 8.42 -10.25 5.06
CA GLY A 83 7.11 -10.69 5.53
C GLY A 83 6.20 -11.17 4.40
N GLU A 84 4.93 -10.74 4.43
CA GLU A 84 3.94 -10.98 3.35
C GLU A 84 3.94 -9.89 2.27
N SER A 85 4.83 -8.90 2.36
CA SER A 85 4.82 -7.74 1.49
C SER A 85 5.48 -8.01 0.14
N GLY A 86 4.65 -8.20 -0.89
CA GLY A 86 5.12 -8.22 -2.27
C GLY A 86 5.78 -6.90 -2.70
N THR A 87 5.37 -5.77 -2.10
CA THR A 87 5.95 -4.44 -2.36
C THR A 87 7.39 -4.36 -1.87
N LEU A 88 7.63 -4.71 -0.60
CA LEU A 88 8.98 -4.74 -0.03
C LEU A 88 9.87 -5.68 -0.82
N PHE A 89 9.40 -6.91 -1.07
CA PHE A 89 10.21 -7.90 -1.76
C PHE A 89 10.68 -7.42 -3.14
N ARG A 90 9.79 -6.87 -3.97
CA ARG A 90 10.16 -6.40 -5.32
C ARG A 90 11.06 -5.16 -5.30
N ILE A 91 10.78 -4.20 -4.43
CA ILE A 91 11.59 -2.98 -4.34
C ILE A 91 12.99 -3.34 -3.84
N PHE A 92 13.09 -4.09 -2.75
CA PHE A 92 14.37 -4.36 -2.14
C PHE A 92 15.18 -5.44 -2.87
N SER A 93 14.55 -6.36 -3.61
CA SER A 93 15.28 -7.22 -4.55
C SER A 93 15.91 -6.42 -5.69
N TYR A 94 15.23 -5.36 -6.15
CA TYR A 94 15.78 -4.43 -7.13
C TYR A 94 17.00 -3.69 -6.60
N PHE A 95 16.92 -3.16 -5.39
CA PHE A 95 18.06 -2.53 -4.73
C PHE A 95 19.23 -3.50 -4.53
N ASP A 96 18.96 -4.74 -4.12
CA ASP A 96 20.01 -5.74 -3.94
C ASP A 96 20.72 -6.08 -5.26
N GLU A 97 19.97 -6.17 -6.36
CA GLU A 97 20.59 -6.32 -7.67
C GLU A 97 21.39 -5.08 -8.08
N ASP A 98 20.83 -3.87 -7.94
CA ASP A 98 21.51 -2.64 -8.31
C ASP A 98 22.85 -2.48 -7.57
N GLU A 99 22.87 -2.79 -6.26
CA GLU A 99 24.11 -2.89 -5.48
C GLU A 99 25.05 -3.97 -6.03
N TYR A 100 24.54 -5.15 -6.36
CA TYR A 100 25.33 -6.24 -6.92
C TYR A 100 26.01 -5.85 -8.24
N GLN A 101 25.27 -5.24 -9.17
CA GLN A 101 25.77 -4.78 -10.46
C GLN A 101 26.70 -3.58 -10.34
N THR A 102 26.58 -2.77 -9.29
CA THR A 102 27.50 -1.64 -9.07
C THR A 102 28.82 -2.10 -8.46
N TRP A 103 28.76 -2.93 -7.41
CA TRP A 103 29.93 -3.23 -6.58
C TRP A 103 30.57 -4.59 -6.84
N HIS A 104 29.89 -5.52 -7.55
CA HIS A 104 30.35 -6.84 -8.02
C HIS A 104 31.02 -7.77 -6.98
N SER A 105 31.07 -7.39 -5.72
CA SER A 105 31.90 -8.02 -4.69
C SER A 105 31.10 -8.62 -3.54
N TRP A 106 29.78 -8.43 -3.54
CA TRP A 106 28.90 -8.78 -2.45
C TRP A 106 27.92 -9.87 -2.86
N PRO A 107 27.67 -10.90 -2.04
CA PRO A 107 26.65 -11.89 -2.35
C PRO A 107 25.25 -11.26 -2.25
N HIS A 108 24.32 -11.74 -3.08
CA HIS A 108 22.91 -11.38 -3.00
C HIS A 108 22.33 -11.66 -1.61
N ARG A 109 21.41 -10.80 -1.17
CA ARG A 109 20.70 -10.98 0.09
C ARG A 109 19.65 -12.07 -0.04
N THR A 110 19.43 -12.79 1.06
CA THR A 110 18.31 -13.73 1.18
C THR A 110 17.11 -13.01 1.77
N PHE A 111 15.97 -13.01 1.07
CA PHE A 111 14.74 -12.39 1.58
C PHE A 111 13.83 -13.42 2.26
N LEU A 112 13.46 -13.18 3.52
CA LEU A 112 12.55 -14.04 4.29
C LEU A 112 11.09 -13.69 3.96
N ARG A 113 10.46 -14.56 3.19
CA ARG A 113 9.05 -14.47 2.77
C ARG A 113 8.14 -15.28 3.71
N THR A 114 6.98 -14.73 4.09
CA THR A 114 5.98 -15.42 4.92
C THR A 114 4.62 -15.50 4.22
N GLY A 115 3.72 -16.31 4.78
CA GLY A 115 2.34 -16.48 4.32
C GLY A 115 2.19 -16.67 2.81
N THR A 116 1.31 -15.88 2.20
CA THR A 116 0.97 -15.99 0.77
C THR A 116 2.14 -15.62 -0.15
N LEU A 117 3.09 -14.80 0.31
CA LEU A 117 4.23 -14.38 -0.48
C LEU A 117 5.21 -15.53 -0.78
N ARG A 118 5.24 -16.59 0.03
CA ARG A 118 6.12 -17.75 -0.18
C ARG A 118 5.88 -18.46 -1.51
N THR A 119 4.64 -18.47 -1.97
CA THR A 119 4.21 -19.21 -3.18
C THR A 119 3.77 -18.28 -4.30
N ARG A 120 3.75 -16.95 -4.08
CA ARG A 120 3.36 -15.98 -5.11
C ARG A 120 4.39 -15.98 -6.24
N PRO A 121 3.97 -16.12 -7.51
CA PRO A 121 4.88 -16.02 -8.65
C PRO A 121 5.33 -14.56 -8.78
N ILE A 122 6.58 -14.29 -8.40
CA ILE A 122 7.25 -13.01 -8.55
C ILE A 122 8.49 -13.25 -9.40
N THR A 123 8.64 -12.49 -10.48
CA THR A 123 9.74 -12.65 -11.43
C THR A 123 11.09 -12.48 -10.71
N PRO A 124 11.97 -13.49 -10.70
CA PRO A 124 13.29 -13.40 -10.07
C PRO A 124 14.39 -12.99 -11.06
N ALA A 125 14.01 -12.51 -12.24
CA ALA A 125 14.87 -12.48 -13.41
C ALA A 125 15.71 -11.19 -13.46
N ALA A 126 17.04 -11.33 -13.53
CA ALA A 126 17.96 -10.19 -13.45
C ALA A 126 17.88 -9.22 -14.64
N GLU A 127 17.30 -9.66 -15.75
CA GLU A 127 17.05 -8.81 -16.91
C GLU A 127 16.05 -7.69 -16.63
N ILE A 128 15.16 -7.82 -15.63
CA ILE A 128 14.12 -6.82 -15.36
C ILE A 128 14.73 -5.49 -14.94
N TYR A 129 15.89 -5.50 -14.28
CA TYR A 129 16.54 -4.32 -13.70
C TYR A 129 17.09 -3.34 -14.74
N ARG A 130 17.04 -3.71 -16.03
CA ARG A 130 17.46 -2.86 -17.15
C ARG A 130 16.33 -2.49 -18.08
N LEU A 131 15.10 -2.91 -17.75
CA LEU A 131 13.94 -2.60 -18.56
C LEU A 131 13.52 -1.14 -18.35
N PRO A 132 13.08 -0.44 -19.40
CA PRO A 132 12.41 0.86 -19.26
C PRO A 132 11.16 0.75 -18.38
N GLN A 133 10.74 1.86 -17.76
CA GLN A 133 9.58 1.86 -16.86
C GLN A 133 8.32 1.35 -17.54
N ALA A 134 8.10 1.70 -18.81
CA ALA A 134 6.95 1.22 -19.58
C ALA A 134 6.90 -0.32 -19.71
N GLU A 135 8.05 -0.99 -19.74
CA GLU A 135 8.15 -2.46 -19.76
C GLU A 135 8.08 -3.04 -18.34
N LEU A 136 8.66 -2.36 -17.34
CA LEU A 136 8.51 -2.74 -15.93
C LEU A 136 7.04 -2.78 -15.50
N LEU A 137 6.21 -1.87 -16.03
CA LEU A 137 4.76 -1.85 -15.82
C LEU A 137 4.02 -3.03 -16.46
N LYS A 138 4.68 -3.95 -17.17
CA LYS A 138 4.09 -5.18 -17.70
C LYS A 138 4.53 -6.42 -16.92
N VAL A 139 5.57 -6.30 -16.10
CA VAL A 139 6.09 -7.39 -15.27
C VAL A 139 5.12 -7.66 -14.11
N ASP A 140 5.03 -8.92 -13.68
CA ASP A 140 4.26 -9.34 -12.49
C ASP A 140 2.81 -8.82 -12.46
N ASN A 141 2.09 -9.07 -13.55
CA ASN A 141 0.67 -8.70 -13.72
C ASN A 141 0.40 -7.19 -13.70
N GLY A 142 1.34 -6.40 -14.20
CA GLY A 142 1.15 -4.98 -14.41
C GLY A 142 1.14 -4.14 -13.14
N THR A 143 1.87 -4.59 -12.12
CA THR A 143 2.12 -3.81 -10.91
C THR A 143 3.13 -2.70 -11.20
N SER A 144 3.03 -1.58 -10.48
CA SER A 144 4.00 -0.47 -10.63
C SER A 144 5.27 -0.64 -9.80
N GLN A 145 5.39 -1.72 -9.03
CA GLN A 145 6.40 -1.86 -7.97
C GLN A 145 7.84 -1.89 -8.48
N TYR A 146 8.11 -2.55 -9.62
CA TYR A 146 9.46 -2.52 -10.19
C TYR A 146 9.80 -1.16 -10.82
N ALA A 147 8.83 -0.51 -11.49
CA ALA A 147 9.03 0.86 -11.98
C ALA A 147 9.28 1.84 -10.81
N THR A 148 8.56 1.67 -9.70
CA THR A 148 8.80 2.40 -8.46
C THR A 148 10.23 2.16 -7.95
N ALA A 149 10.71 0.92 -7.96
CA ALA A 149 12.06 0.59 -7.53
C ALA A 149 13.13 1.22 -8.43
N ALA A 150 12.96 1.17 -9.75
CA ALA A 150 13.86 1.80 -10.71
C ALA A 150 14.03 3.30 -10.45
N VAL A 151 12.91 4.03 -10.22
CA VAL A 151 12.95 5.46 -9.86
C VAL A 151 13.74 5.68 -8.57
N LEU A 152 13.45 4.87 -7.54
CA LEU A 152 14.14 4.96 -6.25
C LEU A 152 15.63 4.63 -6.38
N CYS A 153 16.05 3.83 -7.36
CA CYS A 153 17.44 3.54 -7.71
C CYS A 153 18.09 4.57 -8.67
N GLY A 154 17.41 5.67 -8.99
CA GLY A 154 18.00 6.74 -9.80
C GLY A 154 17.51 6.86 -11.23
N ASP A 155 16.53 6.06 -11.65
CA ASP A 155 15.93 6.22 -12.96
C ASP A 155 15.19 7.57 -13.09
N SER A 156 15.60 8.33 -14.10
CA SER A 156 15.08 9.66 -14.41
C SER A 156 13.90 9.64 -15.39
N GLU A 157 13.55 8.49 -15.96
CA GLU A 157 12.37 8.37 -16.84
C GLU A 157 11.09 8.78 -16.08
N ARG A 158 10.23 9.55 -16.75
CA ARG A 158 8.91 9.95 -16.25
C ARG A 158 7.85 9.67 -17.29
N LEU A 159 6.92 8.78 -16.98
CA LEU A 159 5.80 8.45 -17.85
C LEU A 159 4.72 9.51 -17.71
N ALA A 160 4.24 10.04 -18.84
CA ALA A 160 3.20 11.08 -18.85
C ALA A 160 1.87 10.64 -18.20
N ASN A 161 1.57 9.35 -18.23
CA ASN A 161 0.37 8.75 -17.62
C ASN A 161 0.77 7.65 -16.63
N ALA A 162 1.62 7.99 -15.66
CA ALA A 162 2.08 7.03 -14.66
C ALA A 162 0.92 6.50 -13.80
N PRO A 163 0.93 5.20 -13.44
CA PRO A 163 0.00 4.68 -12.45
C PRO A 163 0.10 5.43 -11.12
N TYR A 164 -1.01 5.57 -10.41
CA TYR A 164 -1.12 6.36 -9.16
C TYR A 164 0.06 6.17 -8.18
N ARG A 165 0.41 4.92 -7.85
CA ARG A 165 1.50 4.64 -6.90
C ARG A 165 2.90 4.96 -7.44
N LEU A 166 3.09 4.94 -8.77
CA LEU A 166 4.32 5.39 -9.42
C LEU A 166 4.40 6.91 -9.43
N GLN A 167 3.29 7.61 -9.70
CA GLN A 167 3.24 9.06 -9.62
C GLN A 167 3.63 9.56 -8.21
N GLN A 168 3.06 8.97 -7.16
CA GLN A 168 3.47 9.25 -5.78
C GLN A 168 4.98 9.04 -5.55
N THR A 169 5.59 8.06 -6.23
CA THR A 169 7.03 7.84 -6.16
C THR A 169 7.80 8.93 -6.90
N TYR A 170 7.34 9.40 -8.06
CA TYR A 170 7.94 10.55 -8.74
C TYR A 170 7.92 11.77 -7.84
N ASP A 171 6.76 12.09 -7.23
CA ASP A 171 6.59 13.29 -6.42
C ASP A 171 7.55 13.32 -5.22
N ILE A 172 7.69 12.20 -4.48
CA ILE A 172 8.64 12.12 -3.36
C ILE A 172 10.10 12.12 -3.81
N TYR A 173 10.42 11.42 -4.90
CA TYR A 173 11.79 11.34 -5.41
C TYR A 173 12.27 12.70 -5.95
N ASP A 174 11.42 13.40 -6.69
CA ASP A 174 11.73 14.71 -7.26
C ASP A 174 11.82 15.78 -6.15
N SER A 175 10.97 15.68 -5.12
CA SER A 175 11.09 16.51 -3.91
C SER A 175 12.42 16.28 -3.19
N TRP A 176 12.80 15.02 -2.98
CA TRP A 176 14.09 14.66 -2.37
C TRP A 176 15.28 15.18 -3.18
N LEU A 177 15.27 15.01 -4.51
CA LEU A 177 16.31 15.56 -5.39
C LEU A 177 16.35 17.09 -5.34
N GLY A 178 15.20 17.76 -5.42
CA GLY A 178 15.08 19.22 -5.38
C GLY A 178 15.58 19.83 -4.07
N ASN A 179 15.49 19.08 -2.98
CA ASN A 179 16.01 19.44 -1.66
C ASN A 179 17.45 18.98 -1.43
N GLY A 180 18.22 18.73 -2.49
CA GLY A 180 19.63 18.37 -2.38
C GLY A 180 19.85 16.99 -1.74
N ARG A 181 18.93 16.05 -1.97
CA ARG A 181 18.90 14.70 -1.38
C ARG A 181 18.71 14.69 0.14
N GLN A 182 18.00 15.68 0.66
CA GLN A 182 17.59 15.74 2.05
C GLN A 182 16.08 15.53 2.18
N LEU A 183 15.69 14.74 3.18
CA LEU A 183 14.32 14.63 3.66
C LEU A 183 14.32 14.91 5.16
N ASP A 184 13.18 15.35 5.69
CA ASP A 184 12.93 15.23 7.12
C ASP A 184 12.62 13.76 7.44
N TRP A 185 13.68 13.00 7.70
CA TRP A 185 13.59 11.57 7.99
C TRP A 185 12.81 11.28 9.28
N SER A 186 12.70 12.27 10.17
CA SER A 186 11.97 12.18 11.44
C SER A 186 10.51 12.63 11.33
N ALA A 187 10.08 13.16 10.18
CA ALA A 187 8.70 13.59 10.00
C ALA A 187 7.74 12.41 10.26
N PRO A 188 6.57 12.66 10.88
CA PRO A 188 5.55 11.64 11.04
C PRO A 188 5.17 10.97 9.71
N LEU A 189 4.66 9.74 9.81
CA LEU A 189 4.10 9.08 8.65
C LEU A 189 2.81 9.81 8.21
N ILE A 190 2.62 9.90 6.90
CA ILE A 190 1.45 10.59 6.34
C ILE A 190 0.24 9.67 6.32
N GLU A 191 -0.96 10.23 6.43
CA GLU A 191 -2.21 9.49 6.28
C GLU A 191 -2.35 8.87 4.87
N ASP A 192 -3.02 7.71 4.78
CA ASP A 192 -3.38 7.15 3.48
C ASP A 192 -4.60 7.88 2.91
N GLU A 193 -4.35 8.71 1.90
CA GLU A 193 -5.38 9.49 1.20
C GLU A 193 -6.52 8.61 0.65
N THR A 194 -6.20 7.40 0.18
CA THR A 194 -7.22 6.44 -0.31
C THR A 194 -8.21 6.12 0.80
N ILE A 195 -7.69 5.77 1.98
CA ILE A 195 -8.50 5.41 3.15
C ILE A 195 -9.26 6.62 3.67
N ARG A 196 -8.61 7.79 3.72
CA ARG A 196 -9.25 9.06 4.09
C ARG A 196 -10.47 9.34 3.22
N LEU A 197 -10.34 9.28 1.89
CA LEU A 197 -11.44 9.55 0.95
C LEU A 197 -12.57 8.52 1.06
N GLN A 198 -12.22 7.23 1.20
CA GLN A 198 -13.22 6.18 1.41
C GLN A 198 -13.96 6.39 2.74
N ALA A 199 -13.26 6.73 3.82
CA ALA A 199 -13.85 6.97 5.13
C ALA A 199 -14.79 8.17 5.11
N GLU A 200 -14.38 9.28 4.49
CA GLU A 200 -15.20 10.49 4.37
C GLU A 200 -16.46 10.25 3.54
N ALA A 201 -16.35 9.55 2.41
CA ALA A 201 -17.50 9.20 1.59
C ALA A 201 -18.53 8.37 2.37
N MET A 202 -18.06 7.42 3.17
CA MET A 202 -18.93 6.60 4.03
C MET A 202 -19.54 7.40 5.19
N ALA A 203 -18.79 8.30 5.81
CA ALA A 203 -19.32 9.18 6.85
C ALA A 203 -20.41 10.11 6.31
N ARG A 204 -20.22 10.67 5.11
CA ARG A 204 -21.28 11.45 4.42
C ARG A 204 -22.52 10.61 4.16
N LEU A 205 -22.34 9.38 3.68
CA LEU A 205 -23.46 8.47 3.43
C LEU A 205 -24.22 8.15 4.73
N ALA A 206 -23.52 7.86 5.83
CA ALA A 206 -24.12 7.61 7.15
C ALA A 206 -24.94 8.81 7.67
N LEU A 207 -24.48 10.04 7.39
CA LEU A 207 -25.20 11.27 7.72
C LEU A 207 -26.35 11.61 6.75
N GLY A 208 -26.71 10.70 5.84
CA GLY A 208 -27.77 10.91 4.85
C GLY A 208 -27.41 11.93 3.75
N LYS A 209 -26.13 12.31 3.60
CA LYS A 209 -25.66 13.27 2.59
C LYS A 209 -25.41 12.62 1.21
N GLY A 210 -25.65 11.32 1.08
CA GLY A 210 -25.37 10.54 -0.13
C GLY A 210 -23.91 10.10 -0.25
N LEU A 211 -23.63 9.21 -1.21
CA LEU A 211 -22.29 8.72 -1.50
C LEU A 211 -21.63 9.60 -2.56
N ASP A 212 -20.74 10.49 -2.13
CA ASP A 212 -19.90 11.30 -2.99
C ASP A 212 -18.49 10.67 -3.05
N PHE A 213 -18.29 9.77 -4.01
CA PHE A 213 -17.04 9.02 -4.17
C PHE A 213 -16.74 8.77 -5.65
N GLU A 214 -15.48 8.96 -6.03
CA GLU A 214 -14.98 8.70 -7.37
C GLU A 214 -13.95 7.57 -7.32
N VAL A 215 -14.07 6.60 -8.23
CA VAL A 215 -13.09 5.52 -8.38
C VAL A 215 -11.87 6.06 -9.15
N ARG A 216 -10.80 6.40 -8.42
CA ARG A 216 -9.62 7.06 -8.99
C ARG A 216 -8.52 6.07 -9.36
N HIS A 217 -8.35 5.00 -8.59
CA HIS A 217 -7.33 3.98 -8.85
C HIS A 217 -7.75 2.57 -8.42
N SER A 218 -6.88 1.59 -8.65
CA SER A 218 -7.16 0.16 -8.44
C SER A 218 -7.50 -0.25 -7.00
N GLU A 219 -7.20 0.58 -6.00
CA GLU A 219 -7.55 0.31 -4.60
C GLU A 219 -8.97 0.77 -4.24
N ASP A 220 -9.56 1.66 -5.03
CA ASP A 220 -10.95 2.12 -4.88
C ASP A 220 -11.95 1.18 -5.53
N VAL A 221 -11.50 0.37 -6.48
CA VAL A 221 -12.33 -0.50 -7.32
C VAL A 221 -13.28 -1.39 -6.50
N PRO A 222 -12.85 -2.07 -5.41
CA PRO A 222 -13.77 -2.86 -4.58
C PRO A 222 -14.94 -2.05 -4.02
N LEU A 223 -14.68 -0.85 -3.50
CA LEU A 223 -15.73 0.04 -2.99
C LEU A 223 -16.63 0.53 -4.13
N GLY A 224 -16.03 0.93 -5.25
CA GLY A 224 -16.76 1.35 -6.44
C GLY A 224 -17.73 0.29 -6.96
N ILE A 225 -17.29 -0.97 -7.03
CA ILE A 225 -18.13 -2.10 -7.45
C ILE A 225 -19.23 -2.36 -6.41
N ALA A 226 -18.90 -2.35 -5.12
CA ALA A 226 -19.87 -2.62 -4.05
C ALA A 226 -21.06 -1.65 -4.07
N PHE A 227 -20.78 -0.37 -4.34
CA PHE A 227 -21.79 0.68 -4.40
C PHE A 227 -22.30 1.00 -5.81
N GLY A 228 -21.91 0.22 -6.82
CA GLY A 228 -22.39 0.37 -8.19
C GLY A 228 -21.90 1.63 -8.91
N LEU A 229 -20.78 2.22 -8.46
CA LEU A 229 -20.14 3.38 -9.08
C LEU A 229 -19.33 3.02 -10.34
N ILE A 230 -18.91 1.76 -10.44
CA ILE A 230 -18.22 1.19 -11.60
C ILE A 230 -18.67 -0.26 -11.79
N SER A 231 -18.80 -0.71 -13.04
CA SER A 231 -19.09 -2.12 -13.34
C SER A 231 -17.83 -3.00 -13.25
N LEU A 232 -18.00 -4.32 -13.14
CA LEU A 232 -16.88 -5.27 -13.16
C LEU A 232 -16.07 -5.17 -14.47
N ASP A 233 -16.75 -5.04 -15.61
CA ASP A 233 -16.12 -4.97 -16.93
C ASP A 233 -15.37 -3.64 -17.12
N GLU A 234 -16.00 -2.54 -16.70
CA GLU A 234 -15.36 -1.22 -16.73
C GLU A 234 -14.14 -1.17 -15.81
N ALA A 235 -14.22 -1.77 -14.61
CA ALA A 235 -13.09 -1.86 -13.70
C ALA A 235 -11.92 -2.67 -14.28
N ALA A 236 -12.19 -3.80 -14.94
CA ALA A 236 -11.16 -4.61 -15.60
C ALA A 236 -10.48 -3.85 -16.76
N GLN A 237 -11.24 -3.01 -17.48
CA GLN A 237 -10.71 -2.21 -18.58
C GLN A 237 -9.91 -0.99 -18.11
N ARG A 238 -10.47 -0.20 -17.17
CA ARG A 238 -9.84 1.04 -16.66
C ARG A 238 -8.65 0.76 -15.73
N PHE A 239 -8.71 -0.32 -14.97
CA PHE A 239 -7.71 -0.65 -13.95
C PHE A 239 -7.22 -2.08 -14.11
N PRO A 240 -6.59 -2.47 -15.24
CA PRO A 240 -6.25 -3.87 -15.53
C PRO A 240 -5.39 -4.54 -14.45
N SER A 241 -4.63 -3.75 -13.67
CA SER A 241 -3.84 -4.26 -12.55
C SER A 241 -4.68 -4.99 -11.50
N VAL A 242 -5.98 -4.68 -11.32
CA VAL A 242 -6.91 -5.32 -10.35
C VAL A 242 -7.00 -6.84 -10.46
N ILE A 243 -6.62 -7.41 -11.61
CA ILE A 243 -6.57 -8.86 -11.85
C ILE A 243 -5.35 -9.50 -11.16
N GLY A 244 -4.27 -8.74 -10.99
CA GLY A 244 -2.95 -9.19 -10.54
C GLY A 244 -2.54 -8.80 -9.11
N HIS A 245 -3.46 -8.23 -8.32
CA HIS A 245 -3.21 -7.82 -6.93
C HIS A 245 -3.04 -9.03 -6.00
N GLU A 246 -3.24 -8.86 -4.68
CA GLU A 246 -3.29 -9.98 -3.72
C GLU A 246 -4.18 -11.13 -4.19
N SER A 247 -5.26 -10.77 -4.87
CA SER A 247 -6.22 -11.65 -5.51
C SER A 247 -6.61 -11.07 -6.87
N ASN A 248 -7.35 -11.84 -7.67
CA ASN A 248 -8.12 -11.27 -8.76
C ASN A 248 -9.36 -10.57 -8.18
N ARG A 249 -9.25 -9.25 -7.94
CA ARG A 249 -10.31 -8.48 -7.26
C ARG A 249 -11.64 -8.46 -8.01
N ILE A 250 -11.64 -8.66 -9.33
CA ILE A 250 -12.88 -8.77 -10.12
C ILE A 250 -13.62 -10.07 -9.76
N VAL A 251 -12.89 -11.18 -9.70
CA VAL A 251 -13.45 -12.48 -9.32
C VAL A 251 -13.90 -12.46 -7.86
N GLU A 252 -13.07 -11.93 -6.96
CA GLU A 252 -13.39 -11.84 -5.53
C GLU A 252 -14.59 -10.93 -5.26
N MET A 253 -14.71 -9.78 -5.91
CA MET A 253 -15.88 -8.92 -5.76
C MET A 253 -17.15 -9.57 -6.30
N ARG A 254 -17.09 -10.26 -7.45
CA ARG A 254 -18.25 -11.00 -7.98
C ARG A 254 -18.72 -12.05 -6.99
N ARG A 255 -17.81 -12.91 -6.54
CA ARG A 255 -18.10 -13.97 -5.57
C ARG A 255 -18.61 -13.39 -4.25
N GLY A 256 -17.94 -12.37 -3.72
CA GLY A 256 -18.31 -11.73 -2.46
C GLY A 256 -19.69 -11.08 -2.48
N LEU A 257 -20.06 -10.43 -3.59
CA LEU A 257 -21.41 -9.89 -3.78
C LEU A 257 -22.48 -10.99 -3.87
N GLU A 258 -22.19 -12.13 -4.50
CA GLU A 258 -23.09 -13.28 -4.54
C GLU A 258 -23.30 -13.89 -3.15
N LEU A 259 -22.21 -14.10 -2.39
CA LEU A 259 -22.27 -14.59 -1.00
C LEU A 259 -23.07 -13.61 -0.13
N TYR A 260 -22.80 -12.31 -0.23
CA TYR A 260 -23.52 -11.26 0.50
C TYR A 260 -25.03 -11.29 0.20
N LYS A 261 -25.41 -11.35 -1.08
CA LYS A 261 -26.82 -11.42 -1.51
C LYS A 261 -27.53 -12.66 -0.95
N ASN A 262 -26.83 -13.77 -0.84
CA ASN A 262 -27.36 -15.04 -0.36
C ASN A 262 -27.27 -15.20 1.17
N GLY A 263 -26.78 -14.18 1.90
CA GLY A 263 -26.62 -14.25 3.36
C GLY A 263 -25.55 -15.25 3.81
N VAL A 264 -24.61 -15.61 2.92
CA VAL A 264 -23.51 -16.53 3.21
C VAL A 264 -22.30 -15.76 3.71
N ALA A 265 -21.51 -16.37 4.59
CA ALA A 265 -20.31 -15.76 5.13
C ALA A 265 -19.29 -15.42 4.02
N ILE A 266 -18.71 -14.22 4.10
CA ILE A 266 -17.66 -13.74 3.21
C ILE A 266 -16.31 -14.30 3.70
N ASP A 267 -15.62 -15.02 2.83
CA ASP A 267 -14.34 -15.68 3.12
C ASP A 267 -13.18 -15.20 2.24
N SER A 268 -13.33 -14.01 1.64
CA SER A 268 -12.29 -13.43 0.79
C SER A 268 -11.00 -13.19 1.59
N PRO A 269 -9.82 -13.54 1.03
CA PRO A 269 -8.54 -13.16 1.61
C PRO A 269 -8.14 -11.71 1.30
N ASP A 270 -8.88 -11.01 0.43
CA ASP A 270 -8.56 -9.65 0.01
C ASP A 270 -9.20 -8.61 0.94
N HIS A 271 -8.34 -7.89 1.64
CA HIS A 271 -8.72 -6.87 2.61
C HIS A 271 -9.60 -5.76 2.03
N ARG A 272 -9.39 -5.34 0.77
CA ARG A 272 -10.20 -4.30 0.14
C ARG A 272 -11.60 -4.80 -0.19
N VAL A 273 -11.72 -6.08 -0.57
CA VAL A 273 -13.01 -6.74 -0.84
C VAL A 273 -13.82 -6.86 0.45
N VAL A 274 -13.19 -7.33 1.54
CA VAL A 274 -13.83 -7.42 2.85
C VAL A 274 -14.28 -6.04 3.34
N GLN A 275 -13.40 -5.04 3.26
CA GLN A 275 -13.74 -3.65 3.63
C GLN A 275 -14.98 -3.15 2.87
N ALA A 276 -14.98 -3.29 1.54
CA ALA A 276 -16.06 -2.80 0.68
C ALA A 276 -17.42 -3.49 1.00
N LEU A 277 -17.42 -4.81 1.18
CA LEU A 277 -18.64 -5.56 1.49
C LEU A 277 -19.17 -5.27 2.90
N THR A 278 -18.28 -5.08 3.89
CA THR A 278 -18.68 -4.67 5.23
C THR A 278 -19.31 -3.28 5.23
N LEU A 279 -18.73 -2.33 4.49
CA LEU A 279 -19.29 -0.98 4.35
C LEU A 279 -20.63 -0.97 3.59
N LEU A 280 -20.77 -1.81 2.56
CA LEU A 280 -22.05 -2.01 1.86
C LEU A 280 -23.12 -2.55 2.81
N ALA A 281 -22.79 -3.57 3.61
CA ALA A 281 -23.70 -4.14 4.58
C ALA A 281 -24.15 -3.12 5.63
N LEU A 282 -23.22 -2.29 6.12
CA LEU A 282 -23.51 -1.18 7.02
C LEU A 282 -24.48 -0.19 6.39
N ALA A 283 -24.20 0.27 5.16
CA ALA A 283 -25.04 1.25 4.47
C ALA A 283 -26.45 0.72 4.12
N GLN A 284 -26.60 -0.60 3.95
CA GLN A 284 -27.90 -1.23 3.69
C GLN A 284 -28.61 -1.68 4.97
N GLU A 285 -28.04 -1.43 6.15
CA GLU A 285 -28.54 -1.92 7.43
C GLU A 285 -28.77 -3.45 7.44
N LYS A 286 -27.91 -4.20 6.74
CA LYS A 286 -27.99 -5.66 6.63
C LYS A 286 -26.90 -6.36 7.44
N PRO A 287 -27.20 -7.51 8.05
CA PRO A 287 -26.17 -8.31 8.70
C PRO A 287 -25.17 -8.84 7.66
N ILE A 288 -23.92 -8.96 8.09
CA ILE A 288 -22.84 -9.59 7.33
C ILE A 288 -22.01 -10.45 8.27
N THR A 289 -21.60 -11.62 7.79
CA THR A 289 -20.66 -12.49 8.46
C THR A 289 -19.39 -12.54 7.63
N VAL A 290 -18.25 -12.30 8.24
CA VAL A 290 -16.93 -12.37 7.60
C VAL A 290 -16.08 -13.37 8.38
N THR A 291 -15.48 -14.33 7.70
CA THR A 291 -14.64 -15.35 8.36
C THR A 291 -13.20 -14.90 8.57
N ASN A 292 -12.69 -14.04 7.69
CA ASN A 292 -11.32 -13.55 7.72
C ASN A 292 -11.23 -12.08 8.17
N LEU A 293 -11.70 -11.79 9.39
CA LEU A 293 -11.78 -10.41 9.90
C LEU A 293 -10.41 -9.71 9.91
N GLY A 294 -9.35 -10.43 10.28
CA GLY A 294 -8.00 -9.87 10.43
C GLY A 294 -7.36 -9.37 9.14
N CYS A 295 -7.82 -9.80 7.96
CA CYS A 295 -7.20 -9.39 6.70
C CYS A 295 -7.22 -7.88 6.48
N VAL A 296 -8.25 -7.17 7.00
CA VAL A 296 -8.40 -5.71 6.84
C VAL A 296 -7.23 -4.92 7.41
N ALA A 297 -6.54 -5.47 8.42
CA ALA A 297 -5.39 -4.84 9.07
C ALA A 297 -4.20 -4.64 8.13
N LYS A 298 -4.14 -5.37 7.02
CA LYS A 298 -3.12 -5.17 5.98
C LYS A 298 -3.07 -3.73 5.43
N SER A 299 -4.19 -3.00 5.47
CA SER A 299 -4.24 -1.60 5.00
C SER A 299 -4.92 -0.66 5.99
N TRP A 300 -5.90 -1.15 6.76
CA TRP A 300 -6.69 -0.33 7.67
C TRP A 300 -6.90 -1.08 9.00
N PRO A 301 -5.90 -1.08 9.89
CA PRO A 301 -5.97 -1.78 11.19
C PRO A 301 -7.18 -1.40 12.04
N LEU A 302 -7.54 -0.11 12.04
CA LEU A 302 -8.66 0.43 12.79
C LEU A 302 -9.99 0.40 12.03
N PHE A 303 -10.11 -0.44 10.99
CA PHE A 303 -11.30 -0.51 10.14
C PHE A 303 -12.59 -0.81 10.92
N TYR A 304 -12.57 -1.76 11.86
CA TYR A 304 -13.77 -2.09 12.63
C TYR A 304 -14.11 -1.05 13.71
N ASP A 305 -13.11 -0.31 14.20
CA ASP A 305 -13.34 0.85 15.05
C ASP A 305 -14.00 1.98 14.25
N PHE A 306 -13.57 2.18 13.01
CA PHE A 306 -14.25 3.07 12.06
C PHE A 306 -15.69 2.65 11.77
N VAL A 307 -15.94 1.36 11.50
CA VAL A 307 -17.31 0.83 11.33
C VAL A 307 -18.16 1.07 12.58
N SER A 308 -17.59 0.90 13.77
CA SER A 308 -18.29 1.14 15.04
C SER A 308 -18.57 2.63 15.25
N PHE A 309 -17.63 3.50 14.88
CA PHE A 309 -17.80 4.95 14.86
C PHE A 309 -18.97 5.37 13.96
N LEU A 310 -19.07 4.81 12.75
CA LEU A 310 -20.18 5.11 11.82
C LEU A 310 -21.54 4.67 12.36
N LYS A 311 -21.62 3.53 13.05
CA LYS A 311 -22.87 3.04 13.66
C LYS A 311 -23.38 3.92 14.82
N ALA A 312 -22.50 4.74 15.40
CA ALA A 312 -22.83 5.61 16.50
C ALA A 312 -23.30 7.01 16.06
N GLN A 313 -23.23 7.31 14.75
CA GLN A 313 -23.77 8.53 14.15
C GLN A 313 -25.26 8.35 13.81
#